data_AF-A0A7Y5UMF7-F1
#
_entry.id   AF-A0A7Y5UMF7-F1
#
_cell.length_a   1.000
_cell.length_b   1.000
_cell.length_c   1.000
_cell.angle_alpha   90.00
_cell.angle_beta   90.00
_cell.angle_gamma   90.00
#
_symmetry.space_group_name_H-M   'P 1'
#
loop_
_entity.id
_entity.type
_entity.pdbx_description
1 polymer ?
#
loop_
_entity_poly.entity_id
_entity_poly.type
_entity_poly.pdbx_seq_one_letter_code
_entity_poly.pdbx_strand_id
1 'polypeptide(L)'
;MDNDNKPAGLGCNEELGAWGRDDLMALAAVRYCLGRMSYIVGDCCEWLPRVWPHIKPSMRTIIARDIDEAIRRDSEARARGDEHLPLGMDFDRAEWVRMQRLWQAPNV
;
A
#
# COMPACT_ATOMS: atom_id res chain seq x y z
N MET A 1 -13.36 -23.49 1.29
CA MET A 1 -14.54 -23.10 2.07
C MET A 1 -14.04 -22.15 3.12
N ASP A 2 -14.18 -20.86 2.80
CA ASP A 2 -14.25 -19.67 3.65
C ASP A 2 -13.41 -19.66 4.93
N ASN A 3 -12.23 -19.05 4.85
CA ASN A 3 -11.56 -18.50 6.02
C ASN A 3 -11.81 -16.98 6.02
N ASP A 4 -12.98 -16.63 6.56
CA ASP A 4 -13.34 -15.29 7.02
C ASP A 4 -12.28 -14.79 8.01
N ASN A 5 -11.21 -14.18 7.51
CA ASN A 5 -10.33 -13.35 8.33
C ASN A 5 -10.92 -11.93 8.43
N LYS A 6 -12.21 -11.85 8.73
CA LYS A 6 -12.85 -10.64 9.22
C LYS A 6 -12.38 -10.50 10.67
N PRO A 7 -11.77 -9.39 11.10
CA PRO A 7 -11.39 -9.22 12.49
C PRO A 7 -12.65 -9.42 13.34
N ALA A 8 -12.64 -10.49 14.13
CA ALA A 8 -13.76 -10.84 14.99
C ALA A 8 -14.04 -9.67 15.94
N GLY A 9 -15.24 -9.11 15.87
CA GLY A 9 -15.78 -8.26 16.94
C GLY A 9 -15.78 -6.74 16.73
N LEU A 10 -15.54 -6.21 15.54
CA LEU A 10 -15.93 -4.83 15.21
C LEU A 10 -16.97 -4.90 14.10
N GLY A 11 -18.24 -4.68 14.45
CA GLY A 11 -19.26 -4.43 13.44
C GLY A 11 -18.74 -3.34 12.50
N CYS A 12 -18.80 -3.58 11.18
CA CYS A 12 -18.56 -2.51 10.22
C CYS A 12 -19.50 -1.37 10.60
N ASN A 13 -18.96 -0.30 11.15
CA ASN A 13 -19.73 0.91 11.37
C ASN A 13 -20.14 1.38 9.97
N GLU A 14 -21.43 1.38 9.64
CA GLU A 14 -21.92 1.62 8.27
C GLU A 14 -21.39 2.93 7.68
N GLU A 15 -21.10 3.92 8.53
CA GLU A 15 -20.51 5.20 8.14
C GLU A 15 -18.99 5.15 7.85
N LEU A 16 -18.26 4.22 8.47
CA LEU A 16 -16.79 4.17 8.41
C LEU A 16 -16.27 2.95 7.63
N GLY A 17 -17.06 1.94 7.31
CA GLY A 17 -16.57 0.74 6.62
C GLY A 17 -15.44 0.01 7.38
N ALA A 18 -14.72 -0.88 6.68
CA ALA A 18 -13.67 -1.71 7.30
C ALA A 18 -12.38 -0.93 7.63
N TRP A 19 -12.09 0.15 6.90
CA TRP A 19 -10.82 0.89 6.99
C TRP A 19 -11.02 2.41 7.10
N GLY A 20 -12.06 2.84 7.83
CA GLY A 20 -12.44 4.24 7.93
C GLY A 20 -13.11 4.76 6.67
N ARG A 21 -13.65 5.99 6.75
CA ARG A 21 -14.46 6.63 5.70
C ARG A 21 -13.83 6.42 4.31
N ASP A 22 -14.52 5.69 3.44
CA ASP A 22 -14.06 5.37 2.08
C ASP A 22 -12.64 4.77 1.99
N ASP A 23 -12.26 3.92 2.95
CA ASP A 23 -10.94 3.28 3.06
C ASP A 23 -9.77 4.25 3.28
N LEU A 24 -10.07 5.45 3.81
CA LEU A 24 -9.07 6.49 4.08
C LEU A 24 -7.91 5.99 4.95
N MET A 25 -8.15 5.10 5.92
CA MET A 25 -7.08 4.59 6.77
C MET A 25 -6.10 3.70 6.01
N ALA A 26 -6.56 2.99 4.98
CA ALA A 26 -5.67 2.21 4.15
C ALA A 26 -4.75 3.09 3.30
N LEU A 27 -5.30 4.16 2.72
CA LEU A 27 -4.51 5.18 2.02
C LEU A 27 -3.52 5.87 2.96
N ALA A 28 -3.97 6.26 4.15
CA ALA A 28 -3.13 6.92 5.14
C ALA A 28 -1.96 6.04 5.58
N ALA A 29 -2.21 4.75 5.83
CA ALA A 29 -1.17 3.78 6.16
C ALA A 29 -0.12 3.66 5.05
N VAL A 30 -0.54 3.50 3.78
CA VAL A 30 0.39 3.44 2.64
C VAL A 30 1.23 4.72 2.56
N ARG A 31 0.58 5.89 2.58
CA ARG A 31 1.29 7.18 2.48
C ARG A 31 2.25 7.42 3.63
N TYR A 32 1.90 6.97 4.84
CA TYR A 32 2.80 7.04 5.97
C TYR A 32 4.03 6.15 5.79
N CYS A 33 3.88 4.97 5.18
CA CYS A 33 4.96 4.01 5.01
C CYS A 33 5.89 4.35 3.83
N LEU A 34 5.43 5.09 2.82
CA LEU A 34 6.27 5.54 1.71
C LEU A 34 7.44 6.39 2.24
N GLY A 35 8.67 6.00 1.84
CA GLY A 35 9.91 6.69 2.24
C GLY A 35 10.33 6.47 3.70
N ARG A 36 9.64 5.62 4.46
CA ARG A 36 10.13 5.19 5.78
C ARG A 36 11.26 4.19 5.57
N MET A 37 12.28 4.26 6.41
CA MET A 37 13.40 3.31 6.44
C MET A 37 13.34 2.51 7.74
N SER A 38 12.24 1.77 7.93
CA SER A 38 11.98 1.02 9.17
C SER A 38 11.08 -0.18 8.91
N TYR A 39 10.97 -1.08 9.90
CA TYR A 39 10.17 -2.31 9.82
C TYR A 39 8.72 -2.11 9.33
N ILE A 40 8.14 -0.92 9.53
CA ILE A 40 6.76 -0.61 9.12
C ILE A 40 6.53 -0.74 7.61
N VAL A 41 7.57 -0.58 6.78
CA VAL A 41 7.46 -0.80 5.33
C VAL A 41 7.14 -2.26 5.04
N GLY A 42 7.88 -3.18 5.67
CA GLY A 42 7.65 -4.61 5.57
C GLY A 42 6.26 -4.99 6.06
N ASP A 43 5.87 -4.53 7.25
CA ASP A 43 4.53 -4.78 7.81
C ASP A 43 3.43 -4.29 6.87
N CYS A 44 3.57 -3.08 6.31
CA CYS A 44 2.60 -2.53 5.37
C CYS A 44 2.55 -3.33 4.06
N CYS A 45 3.69 -3.73 3.51
CA CYS A 45 3.78 -4.51 2.26
C CYS A 45 3.36 -5.98 2.43
N GLU A 46 3.36 -6.52 3.65
CA GLU A 46 2.75 -7.81 3.99
C GLU A 46 1.22 -7.68 4.15
N TRP A 47 0.77 -6.59 4.78
CA TRP A 47 -0.63 -6.32 5.07
C TRP A 47 -1.44 -5.94 3.81
N LEU A 48 -0.91 -5.07 2.95
CA LEU A 48 -1.62 -4.50 1.81
C LEU A 48 -2.24 -5.55 0.87
N PRO A 49 -1.54 -6.63 0.45
CA PRO A 49 -2.12 -7.68 -0.37
C PRO A 49 -3.33 -8.37 0.25
N ARG A 50 -3.37 -8.49 1.59
CA ARG A 50 -4.46 -9.17 2.32
C ARG A 50 -5.74 -8.33 2.33
N VAL A 51 -5.60 -7.01 2.41
CA VAL A 51 -6.75 -6.09 2.44
C VAL A 51 -7.16 -5.61 1.05
N TRP A 52 -6.27 -5.68 0.06
CA TRP A 52 -6.49 -5.19 -1.30
C TRP A 52 -7.84 -5.59 -1.92
N PRO A 53 -8.29 -6.87 -1.85
CA PRO A 53 -9.57 -7.28 -2.42
C PRO A 53 -10.79 -6.59 -1.76
N HIS A 54 -10.62 -6.10 -0.53
CA HIS A 54 -11.66 -5.47 0.28
C HIS A 54 -11.63 -3.95 0.22
N ILE A 55 -10.60 -3.35 -0.39
CA ILE A 55 -10.53 -1.89 -0.60
C ILE A 55 -11.37 -1.52 -1.81
N LYS A 56 -12.16 -0.44 -1.69
CA LYS A 56 -12.96 0.13 -2.76
C LYS A 56 -12.11 0.36 -4.02
N PRO A 57 -12.64 0.09 -5.23
CA PRO A 57 -11.88 0.27 -6.47
C PRO A 57 -11.29 1.68 -6.63
N SER A 58 -12.05 2.73 -6.28
CA SER A 58 -11.57 4.12 -6.32
C SER A 58 -10.35 4.35 -5.43
N MET A 59 -10.34 3.77 -4.23
CA MET A 59 -9.22 3.90 -3.31
C MET A 59 -8.01 3.06 -3.77
N ARG A 60 -8.24 1.86 -4.31
CA ARG A 60 -7.17 1.06 -4.96
C ARG A 60 -6.48 1.84 -6.07
N THR A 61 -7.24 2.56 -6.91
CA THR A 61 -6.67 3.42 -7.97
C THR A 61 -5.78 4.51 -7.40
N ILE A 62 -6.19 5.17 -6.31
CA ILE A 62 -5.39 6.22 -5.67
C ILE A 62 -4.10 5.64 -5.06
N ILE A 63 -4.22 4.52 -4.32
CA ILE A 63 -3.06 3.84 -3.71
C ILE A 63 -2.07 3.39 -4.78
N ALA A 64 -2.54 2.72 -5.84
CA ALA A 64 -1.69 2.26 -6.94
C ALA A 64 -0.92 3.43 -7.58
N ARG A 65 -1.63 4.53 -7.90
CA ARG A 65 -1.01 5.74 -8.46
C ARG A 65 0.05 6.32 -7.52
N ASP A 66 -0.23 6.41 -6.23
CA ASP A 66 0.71 7.00 -5.26
C ASP A 66 1.97 6.12 -5.11
N ILE A 67 1.84 4.79 -5.13
CA ILE A 67 2.98 3.85 -5.13
C ILE A 67 3.79 3.96 -6.43
N ASP A 68 3.13 3.95 -7.59
CA ASP A 68 3.80 4.04 -8.90
C ASP A 68 4.58 5.36 -9.04
N GLU A 69 4.00 6.47 -8.60
CA GLU A 69 4.66 7.77 -8.58
C GLU A 69 5.88 7.79 -7.63
N ALA A 70 5.79 7.12 -6.48
CA ALA A 70 6.91 7.00 -5.56
C ALA A 70 8.06 6.15 -6.15
N ILE A 71 7.74 5.05 -6.83
CA ILE A 71 8.72 4.22 -7.57
C ILE A 71 9.41 5.03 -8.67
N ARG A 72 8.65 5.83 -9.43
CA ARG A 72 9.19 6.71 -10.47
C ARG A 72 10.16 7.72 -9.86
N ARG A 73 9.73 8.47 -8.83
CA ARG A 73 10.55 9.47 -8.15
C ARG A 73 11.81 8.86 -7.55
N ASP A 74 11.70 7.68 -6.97
CA ASP A 74 12.84 6.95 -6.40
C ASP A 74 13.87 6.58 -7.48
N SER A 75 13.39 6.09 -8.62
CA SER A 75 14.26 5.76 -9.75
C SER A 75 14.99 7.01 -10.29
N GLU A 76 14.31 8.16 -10.34
CA GLU A 76 14.92 9.43 -10.73
C GLU A 76 15.94 9.94 -9.71
N ALA A 77 15.64 9.85 -8.41
CA ALA A 77 16.55 10.23 -7.34
C ALA A 77 17.84 9.39 -7.36
N ARG A 78 17.70 8.08 -7.56
CA ARG A 78 18.85 7.17 -7.74
C ARG A 78 19.68 7.50 -8.97
N ALA A 79 19.04 7.83 -10.10
CA ALA A 79 19.74 8.21 -11.32
C ALA A 79 20.53 9.53 -11.16
N ARG A 80 20.04 10.46 -10.33
CA ARG A 80 20.75 11.70 -9.98
C ARG A 80 21.85 11.50 -8.93
N GLY A 81 21.84 10.38 -8.20
CA GLY A 81 22.74 10.14 -7.08
C GLY A 81 22.36 10.90 -5.82
N ASP A 82 21.06 11.15 -5.62
CA ASP A 82 20.55 11.85 -4.44
C ASP A 82 20.84 11.02 -3.16
N GLU A 83 21.21 11.71 -2.08
CA GLU A 83 21.44 11.08 -0.77
C GLU A 83 20.12 10.59 -0.12
N HIS A 84 19.03 11.31 -0.35
CA HIS A 84 17.71 10.98 0.21
C HIS A 84 16.79 10.40 -0.86
N LEU A 85 16.37 9.15 -0.65
CA LEU A 85 15.60 8.39 -1.63
C LEU A 85 14.11 8.27 -1.23
N PRO A 86 13.18 8.58 -2.14
CA PRO A 86 11.73 8.53 -1.89
C PRO A 86 11.16 7.22 -1.37
N LEU A 87 11.77 6.06 -1.66
CA LEU A 87 11.30 4.76 -1.16
C LEU A 87 12.17 4.17 -0.05
N GLY A 88 13.15 4.92 0.46
CA GLY A 88 14.06 4.40 1.48
C GLY A 88 15.19 3.56 0.89
N MET A 89 15.56 2.51 1.62
CA MET A 89 16.69 1.65 1.25
C MET A 89 16.30 0.70 0.11
N ASP A 90 17.29 -0.02 -0.45
CA ASP A 90 17.07 -0.95 -1.57
C ASP A 90 16.04 -2.04 -1.25
N PHE A 91 16.01 -2.52 0.00
CA PHE A 91 15.04 -3.52 0.44
C PHE A 91 13.61 -2.93 0.52
N ASP A 92 13.46 -1.72 1.06
CA ASP A 92 12.18 -1.00 1.10
C ASP A 92 11.63 -0.78 -0.32
N ARG A 93 12.50 -0.35 -1.25
CA ARG A 93 12.15 -0.20 -2.66
C ARG A 93 11.69 -1.53 -3.28
N ALA A 94 12.38 -2.63 -3.00
CA ALA A 94 12.03 -3.94 -3.54
C ALA A 94 10.63 -4.38 -3.08
N GLU A 95 10.28 -4.12 -1.81
CA GLU A 95 8.96 -4.39 -1.26
C GLU A 95 7.86 -3.58 -1.99
N TRP A 96 8.08 -2.29 -2.23
CA TRP A 96 7.13 -1.44 -2.96
C TRP A 96 6.97 -1.83 -4.43
N VAL A 97 8.06 -2.14 -5.13
CA VAL A 97 8.00 -2.64 -6.52
C VAL A 97 7.21 -3.94 -6.60
N ARG A 98 7.38 -4.84 -5.62
CA ARG A 98 6.59 -6.09 -5.56
C ARG A 98 5.09 -5.82 -5.47
N MET A 99 4.65 -4.72 -4.84
CA MET A 99 3.22 -4.41 -4.69
C MET A 99 2.53 -4.11 -6.02
N GLN A 100 3.26 -3.71 -7.08
CA GLN A 100 2.68 -3.44 -8.40
C GLN A 100 1.88 -4.61 -8.98
N ARG A 101 2.23 -5.84 -8.59
CA ARG A 101 1.48 -7.06 -8.97
C ARG A 101 -0.01 -7.00 -8.63
N LEU A 102 -0.40 -6.21 -7.62
CA LEU A 102 -1.78 -6.09 -7.15
C LEU A 102 -2.71 -5.38 -8.16
N TRP A 103 -2.16 -4.54 -9.06
CA TRP A 103 -2.91 -3.84 -10.10
C TRP A 103 -2.40 -4.10 -11.53
N GLN A 104 -1.33 -4.87 -11.68
CA GLN A 104 -0.84 -5.35 -12.99
C GLN A 104 -1.38 -6.74 -13.35
N ALA A 105 -1.85 -7.52 -12.37
CA ALA A 105 -2.53 -8.78 -12.66
C ALA A 105 -3.88 -8.48 -13.35
N PRO A 106 -4.22 -9.16 -14.46
CA PRO A 106 -5.55 -9.07 -15.02
C PRO A 106 -6.55 -9.54 -13.95
N ASN A 107 -7.54 -8.70 -13.63
CA ASN A 107 -8.63 -9.09 -12.73
C ASN A 107 -9.30 -10.33 -13.34
N VAL A 108 -9.09 -11.50 -12.73
CA VAL A 108 -9.85 -12.73 -13.02
C VAL A 108 -11.17 -12.65 -12.28
#